data_AF-A0A7C5CA73-F1
#
_entry.id   AF-A0A7C5CA73-F1
#
_cell.length_a   1.000
_cell.length_b   1.000
_cell.length_c   1.000
_cell.angle_alpha   90.00
_cell.angle_beta   90.00
_cell.angle_gamma   90.00
#
_symmetry.space_group_name_H-M   'P 1'
#
loop_
_entity.id
_entity.type
_entity.pdbx_description
1 polymer ?
#
loop_
_entity_poly.entity_id
_entity_poly.type
_entity_poly.pdbx_seq_one_letter_code
_entity_poly.pdbx_strand_id
1 'polypeptide(L)' 'MAADGAEIPLNSLGFAKSPAETRVVVAMSGGVDSSVVAAELVAQGYDVI' A
#
# COMPACT_ATOMS: atom_id res chain seq x y z
N MET A 1 26.87 21.44 3.92
CA MET A 1 25.63 21.93 4.56
C MET A 1 24.72 22.40 3.44
N ALA A 2 23.45 21.95 3.45
CA ALA A 2 22.48 21.81 2.33
C ALA A 2 22.66 20.51 1.53
N ALA A 3 21.66 19.64 1.36
CA ALA A 3 20.22 19.86 1.36
C ALA A 3 19.43 18.97 2.35
N ASP A 4 18.46 19.59 3.00
CA ASP A 4 17.33 18.95 3.67
C ASP A 4 16.47 18.22 2.63
N GLY A 5 16.59 16.89 2.55
CA GLY A 5 15.64 16.03 1.86
C GLY A 5 15.00 15.15 2.89
N ALA A 6 13.79 15.47 3.34
CA ALA A 6 13.04 14.59 4.23
C ALA A 6 12.91 13.22 3.55
N GLU A 7 13.59 12.19 4.05
CA GLU A 7 13.35 10.83 3.60
C GLU A 7 11.86 10.52 3.81
N ILE A 8 11.12 10.37 2.72
CA ILE A 8 9.73 9.94 2.79
C ILE A 8 9.77 8.49 3.30
N PRO A 9 9.17 8.19 4.47
CA PRO A 9 9.19 6.83 5.00
C PRO A 9 8.54 5.89 3.99
N LEU A 10 9.16 4.74 3.77
CA LEU A 10 8.62 3.72 2.90
C LEU A 10 7.34 3.15 3.51
N ASN A 11 6.30 2.95 2.69
CA ASN A 11 5.10 2.23 3.11
C ASN A 11 5.37 0.71 3.24
N SER A 12 4.37 -0.06 3.67
CA SER A 12 4.52 -1.51 3.92
C SER A 12 4.88 -2.32 2.66
N LEU A 13 4.68 -1.75 1.46
CA LEU A 13 5.07 -2.33 0.17
C LEU A 13 6.42 -1.81 -0.35
N GLY A 14 7.12 -0.97 0.42
CA GLY A 14 8.45 -0.45 0.07
C GLY A 14 8.44 0.76 -0.86
N PHE A 15 7.31 1.46 -1.02
CA PHE A 15 7.25 2.68 -1.83
C PHE A 15 7.40 3.95 -0.97
N ALA A 16 8.16 4.93 -1.45
CA ALA A 16 8.33 6.24 -0.83
C ALA A 16 7.12 7.18 -1.07
N LYS A 17 5.92 6.72 -0.71
CA LYS A 17 4.65 7.47 -0.77
C LYS A 17 3.63 6.85 0.18
N SER A 18 2.58 7.60 0.53
CA SER A 18 1.55 7.08 1.44
C SER A 18 0.78 5.89 0.84
N PRO A 19 0.18 5.01 1.68
CA PRO A 19 -0.71 3.95 1.20
C PRO A 19 -1.85 4.47 0.32
N ALA A 20 -2.44 5.62 0.68
CA ALA A 20 -3.55 6.23 -0.05
C ALA A 20 -3.17 6.68 -1.48
N GLU A 21 -1.89 6.98 -1.73
CA GLU A 21 -1.37 7.32 -3.07
C GLU A 21 -0.87 6.08 -3.84
N THR A 22 -1.04 4.89 -3.26
CA THR A 22 -0.62 3.61 -3.83
C THR A 22 -1.84 2.79 -4.19
N ARG A 23 -2.11 2.69 -5.49
CA ARG A 23 -3.16 1.81 -6.01
C ARG A 23 -2.66 0.37 -6.11
N VAL A 24 -3.39 -0.56 -5.49
CA VAL A 24 -3.09 -2.00 -5.51
C VAL A 24 -4.23 -2.74 -6.19
N VAL A 25 -3.90 -3.55 -7.21
CA VAL A 25 -4.88 -4.39 -7.89
C VAL A 25 -4.82 -5.79 -7.29
N VAL A 26 -5.93 -6.29 -6.75
CA VAL A 26 -6.01 -7.65 -6.20
C VAL A 26 -6.80 -8.53 -7.15
N ALA A 27 -6.15 -9.58 -7.67
CA ALA A 27 -6.85 -10.59 -8.46
C ALA A 27 -7.74 -11.46 -7.55
N MET A 28 -9.05 -11.16 -7.55
CA MET A 28 -10.02 -11.86 -6.73
C MET A 28 -10.41 -13.21 -7.33
N SER A 29 -9.83 -14.29 -6.79
CA SER A 29 -10.24 -15.67 -7.10
C SER A 29 -11.54 -16.09 -6.42
N GLY A 30 -11.97 -15.34 -5.39
CA GLY A 30 -13.06 -15.72 -4.48
C GLY A 30 -12.64 -16.64 -3.34
N GLY A 31 -11.34 -16.97 -3.23
CA GLY A 31 -10.78 -17.70 -2.10
C GLY A 31 -10.61 -16.81 -0.85
N VAL A 32 -10.36 -17.46 0.29
CA VAL A 32 -10.10 -16.77 1.56
C VAL A 32 -8.83 -15.92 1.48
N ASP A 33 -7.77 -16.45 0.88
CA ASP A 33 -6.47 -15.76 0.84
C ASP A 33 -6.54 -14.42 0.11
N SER A 34 -7.14 -14.40 -1.09
CA SER A 34 -7.31 -13.16 -1.86
C SER A 34 -8.24 -12.16 -1.16
N SER A 35 -9.26 -12.67 -0.45
CA SER A 35 -10.19 -11.83 0.32
C SER A 35 -9.52 -11.20 1.55
N VAL A 36 -8.71 -11.96 2.28
CA VAL A 36 -8.00 -11.47 3.47
C VAL A 36 -6.93 -10.46 3.07
N VAL A 37 -6.15 -10.73 2.02
CA VAL A 37 -5.15 -9.79 1.51
C VAL A 37 -5.79 -8.47 1.08
N ALA A 38 -6.90 -8.50 0.34
CA ALA A 38 -7.62 -7.30 -0.05
C ALA A 38 -8.09 -6.50 1.18
N ALA A 39 -8.68 -7.17 2.18
CA ALA A 39 -9.15 -6.54 3.40
C ALA A 39 -8.01 -5.92 4.22
N GLU A 40 -6.86 -6.61 4.30
CA GLU A 40 -5.68 -6.13 5.03
C GLU A 40 -5.11 -4.86 4.39
N LEU A 41 -4.99 -4.83 3.06
CA LEU A 41 -4.50 -3.66 2.33
C LEU A 41 -5.46 -2.47 2.47
N VAL A 42 -6.77 -2.69 2.42
CA VAL A 42 -7.76 -1.64 2.69
C VAL A 42 -7.62 -1.12 4.12
N ALA A 43 -7.43 -2.00 5.12
CA ALA A 43 -7.25 -1.60 6.52
C ALA A 43 -5.96 -0.78 6.74
N GLN A 44 -4.92 -1.02 5.94
CA GLN A 44 -3.69 -0.21 5.91
C GLN A 44 -3.86 1.13 5.17
N GLY A 45 -5.01 1.38 4.54
CA GLY A 45 -5.33 2.64 3.85
C GLY A 45 -4.90 2.70 2.39
N TYR A 46 -4.67 1.55 1.75
CA TYR A 46 -4.39 1.49 0.31
C TYR A 46 -5.65 1.72 -0.54
N ASP A 47 -5.46 2.26 -1.75
CA ASP A 47 -6.48 2.29 -2.80
C ASP A 47 -6.52 0.93 -3.50
N VAL A 48 -7.41 0.03 -3.06
CA VAL A 48 -7.50 -1.34 -3.56
C VAL A 48 -8.63 -1.48 -4.59
N ILE A 49 -8.33 -2.10 -5.75
CA ILE A 49 -9.29 -2.44 -6.81
C ILE A 49 -9.21 -3.91 -7.25
#